data_AF-A0A6N7Y236-F1
#
_entry.id   AF-A0A6N7Y236-F1
#
_cell.length_a   1.000
_cell.length_b   1.000
_cell.length_c   1.000
_cell.angle_alpha   90.00
_cell.angle_beta   90.00
_cell.angle_gamma   90.00
#
_symmetry.space_group_name_H-M   'P 1'
#
loop_
_entity.id
_entity.type
_entity.pdbx_description
1 polymer ?
#
loop_
_entity_poly.entity_id
_entity_poly.type
_entity_poly.pdbx_seq_one_letter_code
_entity_poly.pdbx_strand_id
1 'polypeptide(L)'
;MVYCGNCDTACHAGLDSPRKDGYRPSRYTCSTRQFNEEQCTNFISDITLLPFILNYISNFIKLQNSIVKKHSLKDIEKILLKGKSFIDVAGIDREGLVQTYSIFVYGFENQKYDKPEVVNESTTNLELENLKKEKQKYEKAMERLESY
;
A
#
# COMPACT_ATOMS: atom_id res chain seq x y z
N MET A 1 1.28 -0.45 -2.18
CA MET A 1 2.32 -1.44 -2.49
C MET A 1 3.58 -1.01 -1.77
N VAL A 2 4.28 -1.93 -1.07
CA VAL A 2 5.51 -1.63 -0.30
C VAL A 2 6.69 -2.27 -1.03
N TYR A 3 7.79 -1.53 -1.19
CA TYR A 3 9.00 -1.99 -1.86
C TYR A 3 10.16 -2.08 -0.88
N CYS A 4 11.06 -3.03 -1.11
CA CYS A 4 12.24 -3.24 -0.29
C CYS A 4 13.32 -2.21 -0.63
N GLY A 5 13.75 -1.38 0.34
CA GLY A 5 14.79 -0.38 0.11
C GLY A 5 16.22 -0.91 -0.14
N ASN A 6 16.44 -2.24 -0.14
CA ASN A 6 17.76 -2.82 -0.43
C ASN A 6 17.88 -3.45 -1.82
N CYS A 7 16.77 -3.94 -2.39
CA CYS A 7 16.77 -4.61 -3.69
C CYS A 7 15.59 -4.22 -4.59
N ASP A 8 14.80 -3.22 -4.19
CA ASP A 8 13.66 -2.64 -4.92
C ASP A 8 12.56 -3.63 -5.33
N THR A 9 12.59 -4.86 -4.82
CA THR A 9 11.52 -5.82 -5.06
C THR A 9 10.31 -5.55 -4.17
N ALA A 10 9.13 -5.86 -4.70
CA ALA A 10 7.89 -5.76 -3.96
C ALA A 10 7.92 -6.64 -2.70
N CYS A 11 7.37 -6.14 -1.61
CA CYS A 11 7.17 -6.90 -0.39
C CYS A 11 5.80 -7.60 -0.41
N HIS A 12 5.76 -8.85 0.04
CA HIS A 12 4.51 -9.56 0.29
C HIS A 12 4.03 -9.32 1.73
N ALA A 13 2.73 -9.17 1.90
CA ALA A 13 2.11 -9.01 3.21
C ALA A 13 1.82 -10.38 3.84
N GLY A 14 2.00 -10.47 5.16
CA GLY A 14 1.66 -11.63 5.96
C GLY A 14 1.48 -11.26 7.42
N LEU A 15 1.11 -12.23 8.25
CA LEU A 15 1.05 -12.06 9.69
C LEU A 15 2.43 -12.29 10.30
N ASP A 16 2.79 -11.46 11.27
CA ASP A 16 3.99 -11.69 12.07
C ASP A 16 3.76 -12.77 13.15
N SER A 17 4.85 -13.17 13.78
CA SER A 17 4.82 -14.03 14.96
C SER A 17 4.02 -13.39 16.10
N PRO A 18 3.29 -14.19 16.89
CA PRO A 18 2.46 -13.66 17.96
C PRO A 18 3.36 -13.03 19.01
N ARG A 19 2.94 -11.86 19.50
CA ARG A 19 3.49 -11.29 20.71
C ARG A 19 3.01 -12.10 21.92
N LYS A 20 3.58 -11.82 23.11
CA LYS A 20 3.29 -12.57 24.34
C LYS A 20 1.80 -12.53 24.74
N ASP A 21 1.10 -11.47 24.34
CA ASP A 21 -0.33 -11.24 24.55
C ASP A 21 -1.22 -11.81 23.42
N GLY A 22 -0.63 -12.47 22.42
CA GLY A 22 -1.33 -13.02 21.26
C GLY A 22 -1.55 -12.04 20.11
N TYR A 23 -1.22 -10.76 20.27
CA TYR A 23 -1.31 -9.78 19.19
C TYR A 23 -0.39 -10.16 18.02
N ARG A 24 -0.90 -10.06 16.79
CA ARG A 24 -0.16 -10.36 15.55
C ARG A 24 -0.20 -9.16 14.60
N PRO A 25 0.85 -8.33 14.56
CA PRO A 25 0.91 -7.25 13.58
C PRO A 25 1.07 -7.82 12.17
N SER A 26 0.70 -7.04 11.15
CA SER A 26 1.11 -7.39 9.80
C SER A 26 2.60 -7.15 9.61
N ARG A 27 3.16 -7.89 8.68
CA ARG A 27 4.56 -7.84 8.27
C ARG A 27 4.62 -7.83 6.75
N TYR A 28 5.45 -6.94 6.22
CA TYR A 28 5.78 -6.86 4.82
C TYR A 28 7.21 -7.37 4.64
N THR A 29 7.35 -8.52 4.01
CA THR A 29 8.65 -9.17 3.82
C THR A 29 9.06 -9.04 2.37
N CYS A 30 10.32 -8.70 2.12
CA CYS A 30 10.87 -8.65 0.78
C CYS A 30 10.66 -10.01 0.07
N SER A 31 10.13 -9.98 -1.15
CA SER A 31 9.85 -11.24 -1.88
C SER A 31 11.12 -12.01 -2.23
N THR A 32 12.25 -11.32 -2.47
CA THR A 32 13.55 -11.98 -2.69
C THR A 32 13.92 -12.90 -1.52
N ARG A 33 13.60 -12.52 -0.28
CA ARG A 33 13.87 -13.33 0.91
C ARG A 33 13.24 -14.73 0.83
N GLN A 34 12.05 -14.83 0.23
CA GLN A 34 11.35 -16.11 0.09
C GLN A 34 12.13 -17.09 -0.81
N PHE A 35 12.87 -16.57 -1.78
CA PHE A 35 13.61 -17.38 -2.75
C PHE A 35 15.09 -17.54 -2.37
N ASN A 36 15.70 -16.51 -1.77
CA ASN A 36 17.09 -16.51 -1.35
C ASN A 36 17.32 -15.53 -0.18
N GLU A 37 17.46 -16.06 1.04
CA GLU A 37 17.72 -15.23 2.23
C GLU A 37 19.09 -14.55 2.21
N GLU A 38 20.11 -15.12 1.55
CA GLU A 38 21.45 -14.50 1.48
C GLU A 38 21.45 -13.21 0.66
N GLN A 39 20.54 -13.10 -0.31
CA GLN A 39 20.44 -11.94 -1.18
C GLN A 39 19.71 -10.77 -0.51
N CYS A 40 18.69 -11.05 0.31
CA CYS A 40 17.94 -10.01 1.02
C CYS A 40 17.15 -10.58 2.18
N THR A 41 17.31 -9.99 3.37
CA THR A 41 16.59 -10.42 4.59
C THR A 41 15.57 -9.39 5.08
N ASN A 42 15.43 -8.26 4.38
CA ASN A 42 14.64 -7.12 4.81
C ASN A 42 13.15 -7.42 4.97
N PHE A 43 12.57 -6.85 6.02
CA PHE A 43 11.15 -6.83 6.28
C PHE A 43 10.81 -5.60 7.13
N ILE A 44 9.54 -5.20 7.11
CA ILE A 44 9.00 -4.13 7.97
C ILE A 44 7.67 -4.59 8.57
N SER A 45 7.40 -4.21 9.82
CA SER A 45 6.12 -4.52 10.49
C SER A 45 5.23 -3.29 10.58
N ASP A 46 3.92 -3.48 10.71
CA ASP A 46 2.99 -2.39 10.99
C ASP A 46 3.35 -1.62 12.27
N ILE A 47 4.00 -2.26 13.24
CA ILE A 47 4.44 -1.59 14.47
C ILE A 47 5.35 -0.40 14.15
N THR A 48 6.15 -0.48 13.08
CA THR A 48 7.02 0.60 12.63
C THR A 48 6.41 1.40 11.48
N LEU A 49 5.79 0.73 10.51
CA LEU A 49 5.26 1.34 9.30
C LEU A 49 4.01 2.19 9.57
N LEU A 50 3.09 1.72 10.42
CA LEU A 50 1.83 2.40 10.63
C LEU A 50 2.01 3.75 11.35
N PRO A 51 2.81 3.87 12.42
CA PRO A 51 3.12 5.19 13.00
C PRO A 51 3.74 6.15 11.98
N PHE A 52 4.61 5.67 11.08
CA PHE A 52 5.19 6.49 10.03
C PHE A 52 4.10 7.05 9.10
N ILE A 53 3.27 6.18 8.53
CA ILE A 53 2.23 6.56 7.57
C ILE A 53 1.20 7.48 8.21
N LEU A 54 0.70 7.16 9.41
CA LEU A 54 -0.33 7.93 10.08
C LEU A 54 0.17 9.33 10.47
N ASN A 55 1.41 9.45 10.93
CA ASN A 55 2.01 10.76 11.20
C ASN A 55 2.19 11.57 9.91
N TYR A 56 2.54 10.90 8.79
CA TYR A 56 2.71 11.58 7.51
C TYR A 56 1.38 12.13 7.01
N ILE A 57 0.31 11.32 7.06
CA ILE A 57 -1.07 11.76 6.74
C ILE A 57 -1.50 12.91 7.65
N SER A 58 -1.25 12.82 8.96
CA SER A 58 -1.57 13.91 9.90
C SER A 58 -0.87 15.22 9.53
N ASN A 59 0.42 15.14 9.19
CA ASN A 59 1.19 16.31 8.77
C ASN A 59 0.74 16.83 7.41
N PHE A 60 0.35 15.96 6.50
CA PHE A 60 -0.19 16.31 5.19
C PHE A 60 -1.50 17.11 5.32
N ILE A 61 -2.42 16.66 6.18
CA ILE A 61 -3.67 17.39 6.47
C ILE A 61 -3.38 18.76 7.11
N LYS A 62 -2.43 18.82 8.05
CA LYS A 62 -2.02 20.09 8.66
C LYS A 62 -1.44 21.05 7.64
N LEU A 63 -0.57 20.56 6.75
CA LEU A 63 -0.01 21.32 5.66
C LEU A 63 -1.12 21.85 4.75
N GLN A 64 -2.07 21.02 4.33
CA GLN A 64 -3.20 21.42 3.50
C GLN A 64 -3.97 22.61 4.11
N ASN A 65 -4.16 22.62 5.43
CA ASN A 65 -4.88 23.68 6.12
C ASN A 65 -4.07 24.97 6.32
N SER A 66 -2.73 24.91 6.26
CA SER A 66 -1.84 26.04 6.56
C SER A 66 -1.03 26.56 5.38
N ILE A 67 -1.06 25.85 4.24
CA ILE A 67 -0.21 26.16 3.08
C ILE A 67 -0.61 27.47 2.41
N VAL A 68 0.41 28.25 2.03
CA VAL A 68 0.32 29.55 1.38
C VAL A 68 1.44 29.68 0.35
N LYS A 69 1.27 30.55 -0.65
CA LYS A 69 2.23 30.81 -1.74
C LYS A 69 3.63 31.24 -1.30
N LYS A 70 3.79 31.67 -0.03
CA LYS A 70 5.07 32.09 0.54
C LYS A 70 5.94 30.90 0.99
N HIS A 71 5.36 29.72 1.21
CA HIS A 71 6.14 28.57 1.66
C HIS A 71 7.12 28.12 0.59
N SER A 72 8.36 27.91 1.00
CA SER A 72 9.36 27.25 0.18
C SER A 72 9.19 25.73 0.22
N LEU A 73 9.79 25.03 -0.75
CA LEU A 73 9.84 23.56 -0.73
C LEU A 73 10.43 23.02 0.58
N LYS A 74 11.47 23.67 1.12
CA LYS A 74 12.07 23.28 2.41
C LYS A 74 11.10 23.43 3.58
N ASP A 75 10.25 24.45 3.57
CA ASP A 75 9.25 24.65 4.63
C ASP A 75 8.21 23.53 4.61
N ILE A 76 7.77 23.15 3.40
CA ILE A 76 6.79 22.10 3.17
C ILE A 76 7.33 20.75 3.61
N GLU A 77 8.54 20.40 3.18
CA GLU A 77 9.22 19.17 3.58
C GLU A 77 9.38 19.09 5.10
N LYS A 78 9.78 20.20 5.75
CA LYS A 78 9.90 20.28 7.21
C LYS A 78 8.56 20.08 7.93
N ILE A 79 7.46 20.54 7.35
CA ILE A 79 6.12 20.32 7.90
C ILE A 79 5.71 18.86 7.73
N LEU A 80 5.92 18.27 6.55
CA LEU A 80 5.57 16.88 6.24
C LEU A 80 6.35 15.87 7.09
N LEU A 81 7.66 16.09 7.27
CA LEU A 81 8.55 15.23 8.04
C LEU A 81 8.65 15.64 9.54
N LYS A 82 7.65 16.37 10.05
CA LYS A 82 7.64 16.78 11.46
C LYS A 82 7.32 15.61 12.38
N GLY A 83 8.23 15.28 13.29
CA GLY A 83 8.00 14.35 14.40
C GLY A 83 9.00 13.19 14.44
N LYS A 84 8.98 12.45 15.56
CA LYS A 84 9.97 11.40 15.84
C LYS A 84 9.96 10.23 14.85
N SER A 85 8.83 9.99 14.17
CA SER A 85 8.73 8.92 13.17
C SER A 85 9.57 9.15 11.91
N PHE A 86 10.10 10.37 11.71
CA PHE A 86 10.84 10.75 10.51
C PHE A 86 12.32 11.06 10.79
N ILE A 87 12.84 10.72 11.97
CA ILE A 87 14.19 11.13 12.38
C ILE A 87 15.29 10.58 11.46
N ASP A 88 15.07 9.38 10.90
CA ASP A 88 16.00 8.70 10.00
C ASP A 88 15.65 8.90 8.51
N VAL A 89 14.77 9.85 8.20
CA VAL A 89 14.40 10.17 6.81
C VAL A 89 15.30 11.29 6.30
N ALA A 90 16.07 11.00 5.26
CA ALA A 90 16.98 11.98 4.65
C ALA A 90 16.24 13.15 3.96
N GLY A 91 15.07 12.89 3.40
CA GLY A 91 14.25 13.88 2.69
C GLY A 91 13.17 13.21 1.86
N ILE A 92 12.34 14.04 1.23
CA ILE A 92 11.36 13.63 0.23
C ILE A 92 11.96 13.92 -1.15
N ASP A 93 11.66 13.07 -2.12
CA ASP A 93 12.03 13.33 -3.51
C ASP A 93 11.53 14.72 -3.97
N ARG A 94 12.41 15.45 -4.67
CA ARG A 94 12.16 16.83 -5.04
C ARG A 94 11.01 16.95 -6.03
N GLU A 95 10.90 16.03 -6.98
CA GLU A 95 9.85 16.05 -7.99
C GLU A 95 8.48 15.85 -7.33
N GLY A 96 8.36 14.85 -6.45
CA GLY A 96 7.14 14.60 -5.68
C GLY A 96 6.76 15.78 -4.78
N LEU A 97 7.74 16.44 -4.18
CA LEU A 97 7.51 17.62 -3.33
C LEU A 97 7.01 18.83 -4.13
N VAL A 98 7.56 19.05 -5.34
CA VAL A 98 7.10 20.11 -6.26
C VAL A 98 5.68 19.85 -6.72
N GLN A 99 5.36 18.61 -7.11
CA GLN A 99 4.00 18.21 -7.50
C GLN A 99 3.01 18.39 -6.34
N THR A 100 3.40 18.01 -5.13
CA THR A 100 2.57 18.20 -3.93
C THR A 100 2.30 19.69 -3.67
N TYR A 101 3.33 20.54 -3.78
CA TYR A 101 3.17 21.99 -3.63
C TYR A 101 2.24 22.58 -4.68
N SER A 102 2.39 22.20 -5.95
CA SER A 102 1.58 22.74 -7.03
C SER A 102 0.10 22.38 -6.84
N ILE A 103 -0.19 21.13 -6.46
CA ILE A 103 -1.57 20.67 -6.17
C ILE A 103 -2.19 21.50 -5.05
N PHE A 104 -1.46 21.77 -3.96
CA PHE A 104 -2.02 22.53 -2.85
C PHE A 104 -2.24 24.00 -3.15
N VAL A 105 -1.35 24.64 -3.93
CA VAL A 105 -1.40 26.09 -4.17
C VAL A 105 -2.28 26.46 -5.34
N TYR A 106 -2.23 25.68 -6.42
CA TYR A 106 -2.96 25.97 -7.65
C TYR A 106 -4.24 25.14 -7.76
N GLY A 107 -4.44 24.16 -6.87
CA GLY A 107 -5.55 23.21 -6.94
C GLY A 107 -5.31 22.17 -8.02
N PHE A 108 -6.27 21.26 -8.15
CA PHE A 108 -6.36 20.42 -9.35
C PHE A 108 -6.93 21.26 -10.48
N GLU A 109 -6.33 21.22 -11.68
CA GLU A 109 -7.12 21.53 -12.89
C GLU A 109 -8.37 20.66 -12.85
N ASN A 110 -9.54 21.21 -13.19
CA ASN A 110 -10.89 20.65 -12.99
C ASN A 110 -11.12 19.24 -13.56
N GLN A 111 -10.40 18.22 -13.10
CA GLN A 111 -10.73 16.82 -13.24
C GLN A 111 -11.81 16.58 -12.21
N LYS A 112 -13.05 16.83 -12.62
CA LYS A 112 -14.21 16.30 -11.91
C LYS A 112 -13.96 14.81 -11.74
N TYR A 113 -14.13 14.32 -10.51
CA TYR A 113 -14.17 12.89 -10.28
C TYR A 113 -15.38 12.34 -11.05
N ASP A 114 -15.13 11.88 -12.26
CA ASP A 114 -16.12 11.11 -13.01
C ASP A 114 -16.20 9.76 -12.32
N LYS A 115 -17.26 9.60 -11.52
CA LYS A 115 -17.62 8.28 -10.98
C LYS A 115 -17.68 7.35 -12.19
N PRO A 116 -16.88 6.27 -12.24
CA PRO A 116 -16.98 5.34 -13.34
C PRO A 116 -18.44 4.88 -13.41
N GLU A 117 -19.06 5.06 -14.58
CA GLU A 117 -20.36 4.47 -14.85
C GLU A 117 -20.26 2.99 -14.54
N VAL A 118 -21.16 2.49 -13.69
CA VAL A 118 -21.21 1.07 -13.36
C VAL A 118 -21.62 0.33 -14.63
N VAL A 119 -20.64 -0.09 -15.42
CA VAL A 119 -20.88 -0.95 -16.58
C VAL A 119 -21.29 -2.32 -16.06
N ASN A 120 -22.59 -2.55 -15.99
CA ASN A 120 -23.24 -3.80 -15.60
C ASN A 120 -23.07 -4.91 -16.66
N GLU A 121 -21.89 -5.09 -17.26
CA GLU A 121 -21.67 -6.09 -18.31
C GLU A 121 -20.71 -7.23 -17.92
N SER A 122 -20.16 -7.24 -16.71
CA SER A 122 -19.13 -8.23 -16.32
C SER A 122 -19.49 -9.16 -15.15
N THR A 123 -20.53 -8.85 -14.37
CA THR A 123 -20.95 -9.68 -13.22
C THR A 123 -21.51 -11.04 -13.65
N THR A 124 -22.30 -11.07 -14.72
CA THR A 124 -22.93 -12.30 -15.24
C THR A 124 -21.90 -13.30 -15.78
N ASN A 125 -20.83 -12.85 -16.43
CA ASN A 125 -19.79 -13.74 -16.96
C ASN A 125 -18.91 -14.34 -15.85
N LEU A 126 -18.56 -13.55 -14.82
CA LEU A 126 -17.71 -14.02 -13.72
C LEU A 126 -18.43 -15.06 -12.84
N GLU A 127 -19.72 -14.86 -12.58
CA GLU A 127 -20.54 -15.80 -11.81
C GLU A 127 -20.73 -17.12 -12.57
N LEU A 128 -20.98 -17.06 -13.89
CA LEU A 128 -21.05 -18.24 -14.75
C LEU A 128 -19.74 -19.03 -14.79
N GLU A 129 -18.60 -18.34 -14.86
CA GLU A 129 -17.28 -18.97 -14.81
C GLU A 129 -17.02 -19.69 -13.47
N ASN A 130 -17.40 -19.07 -12.36
CA ASN A 130 -17.25 -19.67 -11.03
C ASN A 130 -18.13 -20.91 -10.87
N LEU A 131 -19.39 -20.86 -11.31
CA LEU A 131 -20.31 -21.99 -11.28
C LEU A 131 -19.81 -23.16 -12.16
N LYS A 132 -19.19 -22.88 -13.32
CA LYS A 132 -18.56 -23.90 -14.16
C LYS A 132 -17.39 -24.59 -13.46
N LYS A 133 -16.54 -23.83 -12.75
CA LYS A 133 -15.41 -24.39 -11.99
C LYS A 133 -15.87 -25.27 -10.84
N GLU A 134 -16.91 -24.84 -10.11
CA GLU A 134 -17.50 -25.66 -9.05
C GLU A 134 -18.11 -26.95 -9.59
N LYS A 135 -18.87 -26.87 -10.69
CA LYS A 135 -19.42 -28.05 -11.37
C LYS A 135 -18.32 -29.06 -11.73
N GLN A 136 -17.25 -28.61 -12.39
CA GLN A 136 -16.12 -29.49 -12.74
C GLN A 136 -15.43 -30.11 -11.52
N LYS A 137 -15.36 -29.39 -10.40
CA LYS A 137 -14.81 -29.91 -9.14
C LYS A 137 -15.66 -31.05 -8.59
N TYR A 138 -16.99 -30.91 -8.64
CA TYR A 138 -17.92 -31.96 -8.20
C TYR A 138 -17.95 -33.16 -9.14
N GLU A 139 -17.91 -32.95 -10.47
CA GLU A 139 -17.83 -34.03 -11.46
C GLU A 139 -16.57 -34.88 -11.24
N LYS A 140 -15.40 -34.26 -11.06
CA LYS A 140 -14.16 -34.98 -10.74
C LYS A 140 -14.21 -35.71 -9.40
N ALA A 141 -14.97 -35.19 -8.43
CA ALA A 141 -15.14 -35.86 -7.15
C ALA A 141 -16.07 -37.08 -7.29
N MET A 142 -17.13 -36.98 -8.10
CA MET A 142 -17.99 -38.11 -8.45
C MET A 142 -17.25 -39.21 -9.20
N GLU A 143 -16.46 -38.87 -10.22
CA GLU A 143 -15.67 -39.85 -10.97
C GLU A 143 -14.73 -40.66 -10.07
N ARG A 144 -14.18 -40.04 -9.01
CA ARG A 144 -13.35 -40.72 -8.00
C ARG A 144 -14.14 -41.65 -7.08
N LEU A 145 -15.43 -41.38 -6.86
CA LEU A 145 -16.31 -42.22 -6.06
C LEU A 145 -16.86 -43.40 -6.88
N GLU A 146 -17.09 -43.21 -8.17
CA GLU A 146 -17.58 -44.24 -9.09
C GLU A 146 -16.48 -45.18 -9.61
N SER A 147 -15.21 -44.83 -9.42
CA SER A 147 -14.04 -45.67 -9.74
C SER A 147 -13.57 -46.57 -8.59
N TYR A 148 -14.37 -46.69 -7.52
CA TYR A 148 -14.26 -47.65 -6.42
C TYR A 148 -15.34 -48.73 -6.53
#